data_AF-A0A928QYE6-F1
#
_entry.id   AF-A0A928QYE6-F1
#
_cell.length_a   1.000
_cell.length_b   1.000
_cell.length_c   1.000
_cell.angle_alpha   90.00
_cell.angle_beta   90.00
_cell.angle_gamma   90.00
#
_symmetry.space_group_name_H-M   'P 1'
#
loop_
_entity.id
_entity.type
_entity.pdbx_description
1 polymer ?
#
loop_
_entity_poly.entity_id
_entity_poly.type
_entity_poly.pdbx_seq_one_letter_code
_entity_poly.pdbx_strand_id
1 'polypeptide(L)'
;MQQRDESILEHILDYCDDIAQDLSTIEGSFDAFMANPTLQRSISFCILQIGELVGKLSEELRSATVCEINWASIKAMRNIVVHDYGNVELNEVWEAATNDTPVLKAFCEKYLN
;
A
#
# COMPACT_ATOMS: atom_id res chain seq x y z
N MET A 1 -18.65 -4.49 -12.96
CA MET A 1 -17.48 -3.58 -12.80
C MET A 1 -17.40 -3.11 -11.36
N GLN A 2 -18.40 -2.38 -10.84
CA GLN A 2 -18.42 -1.94 -9.42
C GLN A 2 -18.14 -3.05 -8.40
N GLN A 3 -18.87 -4.16 -8.42
CA GLN A 3 -18.65 -5.26 -7.46
C GLN A 3 -17.24 -5.89 -7.51
N ARG A 4 -16.58 -5.86 -8.68
CA ARG A 4 -15.19 -6.33 -8.79
C ARG A 4 -14.22 -5.33 -8.20
N ASP A 5 -14.43 -4.04 -8.48
CA ASP A 5 -13.57 -2.98 -7.95
C ASP A 5 -13.73 -2.86 -6.42
N GLU A 6 -14.94 -3.00 -5.88
CA GLU A 6 -15.20 -3.08 -4.43
C GLU A 6 -14.41 -4.22 -3.79
N SER A 7 -14.48 -5.44 -4.33
CA SER A 7 -13.69 -6.57 -3.82
C SER A 7 -12.18 -6.36 -3.94
N ILE A 8 -11.71 -5.62 -4.94
CA ILE A 8 -10.29 -5.25 -5.04
C ILE A 8 -9.94 -4.22 -3.95
N LEU A 9 -10.79 -3.24 -3.69
CA LEU A 9 -10.60 -2.22 -2.65
C LEU A 9 -10.66 -2.82 -1.23
N GLU A 10 -11.50 -3.83 -1.00
CA GLU A 10 -11.53 -4.61 0.25
C GLU A 10 -10.18 -5.29 0.50
N HIS A 11 -9.62 -5.99 -0.48
CA HIS A 11 -8.30 -6.61 -0.32
C HIS A 11 -7.18 -5.56 -0.16
N ILE A 12 -7.28 -4.40 -0.82
CA ILE A 12 -6.34 -3.30 -0.60
C ILE A 12 -6.44 -2.80 0.84
N LEU A 13 -7.66 -2.66 1.37
CA LEU A 13 -7.90 -2.24 2.74
C LEU A 13 -7.29 -3.24 3.75
N ASP A 14 -7.48 -4.54 3.53
CA ASP A 14 -6.86 -5.59 4.36
C ASP A 14 -5.33 -5.43 4.42
N TYR A 15 -4.67 -5.20 3.28
CA TYR A 15 -3.22 -4.97 3.26
C TYR A 15 -2.81 -3.66 3.95
N CYS A 16 -3.64 -2.61 3.87
CA CYS A 16 -3.37 -1.38 4.60
C CYS A 16 -3.50 -1.59 6.12
N ASP A 17 -4.47 -2.40 6.55
CA ASP A 17 -4.66 -2.79 7.95
C ASP A 17 -3.49 -3.63 8.46
N ASP A 18 -3.03 -4.60 7.68
CA ASP A 18 -1.84 -5.40 8.00
C ASP A 18 -0.62 -4.50 8.22
N ILE A 19 -0.37 -3.54 7.31
CA ILE A 19 0.73 -2.57 7.46
C ILE A 19 0.56 -1.72 8.73
N ALA A 20 -0.65 -1.22 9.00
CA ALA A 20 -0.91 -0.41 10.19
C ALA A 20 -0.70 -1.22 11.48
N GLN A 21 -1.11 -2.49 11.49
CA GLN A 21 -0.92 -3.41 12.59
C GLN A 21 0.57 -3.70 12.81
N ASP A 22 1.32 -3.96 11.74
CA ASP A 22 2.76 -4.17 11.74
C ASP A 22 3.51 -2.96 12.30
N LEU A 23 3.20 -1.75 11.83
CA LEU A 23 3.78 -0.51 12.34
C LEU A 23 3.45 -0.27 13.82
N SER A 24 2.28 -0.68 14.30
CA SER A 24 1.92 -0.54 15.71
C SER A 24 2.79 -1.40 16.65
N THR A 25 3.31 -2.53 16.16
CA THR A 25 4.20 -3.41 16.96
C THR A 25 5.53 -2.78 17.32
N ILE A 26 5.93 -1.74 16.57
CA ILE A 26 7.16 -0.98 16.74
C ILE A 26 6.90 0.50 17.06
N GLU A 27 5.66 0.84 17.44
CA GLU A 27 5.24 2.22 17.73
C GLU A 27 5.57 3.23 16.61
N GLY A 28 5.59 2.78 15.35
CA GLY A 28 5.98 3.61 14.22
C GLY A 28 7.43 4.10 14.23
N SER A 29 8.35 3.37 14.88
CA SER A 29 9.77 3.72 14.93
C SER A 29 10.56 3.24 13.69
N PHE A 30 11.13 4.17 12.94
CA PHE A 30 11.98 3.87 11.79
C PHE A 30 13.19 3.00 12.17
N ASP A 31 13.85 3.28 13.30
CA ASP A 31 15.01 2.49 13.74
C ASP A 31 14.62 1.05 14.08
N ALA A 32 13.45 0.85 14.69
CA ALA A 32 12.93 -0.48 15.00
C ALA A 32 12.54 -1.24 13.72
N PHE A 33 12.00 -0.54 12.72
CA PHE A 33 11.77 -1.09 11.39
C PHE A 33 13.08 -1.53 10.71
N MET A 34 14.11 -0.68 10.71
CA MET A 34 15.42 -0.98 10.14
C MET A 34 16.13 -2.15 10.85
N ALA A 35 15.84 -2.37 12.13
CA ALA A 35 16.36 -3.48 12.91
C ALA A 35 15.56 -4.80 12.74
N ASN A 36 14.43 -4.80 12.03
CA ASN A 36 13.53 -5.96 11.93
C ASN A 36 13.29 -6.42 10.48
N PRO A 37 14.10 -7.36 9.96
CA PRO A 37 13.96 -7.88 8.59
C PRO A 37 12.63 -8.58 8.31
N THR A 38 11.99 -9.16 9.33
CA THR A 38 10.68 -9.80 9.16
C THR A 38 9.62 -8.75 8.87
N LEU A 39 9.64 -7.64 9.61
CA LEU A 39 8.72 -6.52 9.41
C LEU A 39 8.95 -5.85 8.06
N GLN A 40 10.22 -5.63 7.68
CA GLN A 40 10.58 -5.12 6.35
C GLN A 40 9.97 -5.97 5.24
N ARG A 41 10.09 -7.30 5.33
CA ARG A 41 9.53 -8.23 4.34
C ARG A 41 8.00 -8.21 4.34
N SER A 42 7.38 -8.19 5.50
CA SER A 42 5.91 -8.14 5.65
C SER A 42 5.32 -6.88 5.00
N ILE A 43 5.83 -5.71 5.37
CA ILE A 43 5.38 -4.42 4.84
C ILE A 43 5.68 -4.32 3.34
N SER A 44 6.87 -4.74 2.89
CA SER A 44 7.22 -4.76 1.46
C SER A 44 6.28 -5.66 0.66
N PHE A 45 5.91 -6.82 1.18
CA PHE A 45 4.96 -7.71 0.53
C PHE A 45 3.58 -7.05 0.39
N CYS A 46 3.08 -6.41 1.45
CA CYS A 46 1.81 -5.71 1.42
C CYS A 46 1.81 -4.58 0.37
N ILE A 47 2.86 -3.75 0.33
CA ILE A 47 3.02 -2.68 -0.67
C ILE A 47 3.04 -3.24 -2.10
N LEU A 48 3.74 -4.35 -2.32
CA LEU A 48 3.76 -5.04 -3.61
C LEU A 48 2.34 -5.47 -4.02
N GLN A 49 1.59 -6.10 -3.11
CA GLN A 49 0.22 -6.56 -3.39
C GLN A 49 -0.74 -5.40 -3.65
N ILE A 50 -0.63 -4.30 -2.89
CA ILE A 50 -1.42 -3.08 -3.12
C ILE A 50 -1.19 -2.54 -4.54
N GLY A 51 0.07 -2.41 -4.97
CA GLY A 51 0.39 -1.93 -6.31
C GLY A 51 -0.15 -2.84 -7.42
N GLU A 52 -0.09 -4.17 -7.24
CA GLU A 52 -0.68 -5.14 -8.16
C GLU A 52 -2.21 -5.05 -8.24
N LEU A 53 -2.88 -4.89 -7.10
CA LEU A 53 -4.33 -4.76 -7.01
C LEU A 53 -4.83 -3.45 -7.64
N VAL A 54 -4.14 -2.33 -7.39
CA VAL A 54 -4.45 -1.06 -8.04
C VAL A 54 -4.32 -1.14 -9.57
N GLY A 55 -3.36 -1.92 -10.07
CA GLY A 55 -3.24 -2.21 -11.49
C GLY A 55 -4.44 -2.93 -12.11
N LYS A 56 -5.29 -3.57 -11.29
CA LYS A 56 -6.48 -4.34 -11.71
C LYS A 56 -7.79 -3.57 -11.56
N LEU A 57 -7.77 -2.38 -10.94
CA LEU A 57 -8.92 -1.49 -10.85
C LEU A 57 -9.33 -0.96 -12.23
N SER A 58 -10.63 -0.83 -12.44
CA SER A 58 -11.20 -0.28 -13.65
C SER A 58 -10.69 1.15 -13.95
N GLU A 59 -10.69 1.53 -15.23
CA GLU A 59 -10.32 2.89 -15.61
C GLU A 59 -11.38 3.90 -15.16
N GLU A 60 -12.63 3.48 -15.13
CA GLU A 60 -13.78 4.27 -14.69
C GLU A 60 -13.62 4.70 -13.23
N LEU A 61 -13.32 3.77 -12.31
CA LEU A 61 -13.09 4.10 -10.90
C LEU A 61 -11.88 5.02 -10.74
N ARG A 62 -10.76 4.67 -11.38
CA ARG A 62 -9.52 5.45 -11.27
C ARG A 62 -9.68 6.88 -11.80
N SER A 63 -10.42 7.05 -12.89
CA SER A 63 -10.71 8.37 -13.48
C SER A 63 -11.67 9.18 -12.63
N ALA A 64 -12.70 8.55 -12.05
CA ALA A 64 -13.68 9.23 -11.20
C ALA A 64 -13.07 9.73 -9.88
N THR A 65 -11.99 9.09 -9.41
CA THR A 65 -11.39 9.33 -8.08
C THR A 65 -9.97 9.91 -8.15
N VAL A 66 -9.52 10.33 -9.34
CA VAL A 66 -8.16 10.88 -9.56
C VAL A 66 -7.87 12.15 -8.76
N CYS A 67 -8.91 12.89 -8.37
CA CYS A 67 -8.78 14.08 -7.51
C CYS A 67 -8.54 13.74 -6.03
N GLU A 68 -8.80 12.49 -5.62
CA GLU A 68 -8.64 12.02 -4.25
C GLU A 68 -7.37 11.16 -4.10
N ILE A 69 -7.11 10.27 -5.07
CA ILE A 69 -5.97 9.33 -5.03
C ILE A 69 -5.14 9.41 -6.30
N ASN A 70 -3.83 9.55 -6.12
CA ASN A 70 -2.86 9.40 -7.21
C ASN A 70 -2.59 7.92 -7.50
N TRP A 71 -3.51 7.28 -8.25
CA TRP A 71 -3.41 5.86 -8.60
C TRP A 71 -2.12 5.48 -9.34
N ALA A 72 -1.53 6.40 -10.10
CA ALA A 72 -0.28 6.15 -10.80
C ALA A 72 0.89 5.98 -9.82
N SER A 73 0.93 6.82 -8.77
CA SER A 73 1.91 6.71 -7.69
C SER A 73 1.74 5.40 -6.91
N ILE A 74 0.51 5.09 -6.50
CA ILE A 74 0.22 3.86 -5.74
C ILE A 74 0.57 2.60 -6.54
N LYS A 75 0.26 2.59 -7.83
CA LYS A 75 0.65 1.50 -8.74
C LYS A 75 2.17 1.38 -8.88
N ALA A 76 2.89 2.50 -8.86
CA ALA A 76 4.35 2.52 -8.98
C ALA A 76 5.04 1.98 -7.71
N MET A 77 4.38 1.95 -6.55
CA MET A 77 4.98 1.44 -5.30
C MET A 77 5.47 -0.01 -5.40
N ARG A 78 4.85 -0.84 -6.26
CA ARG A 78 5.34 -2.21 -6.51
C ARG A 78 6.79 -2.24 -7.01
N ASN A 79 7.25 -1.15 -7.66
CA ASN A 79 8.58 -1.03 -8.21
C ASN A 79 9.64 -0.79 -7.13
N ILE A 80 9.25 -0.20 -5.99
CA ILE A 80 10.12 0.08 -4.83
C ILE A 80 10.74 -1.22 -4.30
N VAL A 81 9.96 -2.29 -4.30
CA VAL A 81 10.34 -3.59 -3.73
C VAL A 81 11.20 -4.42 -4.70
N VAL A 82 11.19 -4.10 -6.00
CA VAL A 82 11.82 -4.91 -7.06
C VAL A 82 12.99 -4.22 -7.76
N HIS A 83 13.24 -2.94 -7.46
CA HIS A 83 14.36 -2.21 -8.05
C HIS A 83 15.66 -2.60 -7.35
N ASP A 84 16.51 -3.31 -8.09
CA ASP A 84 17.93 -3.60 -7.81
C ASP A 84 18.30 -4.92 -7.10
N TYR A 85 17.83 -6.04 -7.67
CA TYR A 85 18.46 -7.38 -7.53
C TYR A 85 18.93 -7.79 -6.11
N GLY A 86 18.26 -7.32 -5.05
CA GLY A 86 18.58 -7.66 -3.68
C GLY A 86 18.53 -6.53 -2.66
N ASN A 87 18.59 -5.26 -3.07
CA ASN A 87 18.41 -4.12 -2.16
C ASN A 87 17.02 -3.51 -2.35
N VAL A 88 16.10 -3.83 -1.44
CA VAL A 88 14.87 -3.06 -1.29
C VAL A 88 15.26 -1.67 -0.80
N GLU A 89 14.75 -0.61 -1.44
CA GLU A 89 14.88 0.76 -0.94
C GLU A 89 13.99 0.91 0.31
N LEU A 90 14.50 0.45 1.46
CA LEU A 90 13.74 0.38 2.72
C LEU A 90 13.25 1.74 3.20
N ASN A 91 13.92 2.83 2.80
CA ASN A 91 13.45 4.20 3.05
C ASN A 91 12.15 4.48 2.29
N GLU A 92 12.07 4.10 1.02
CA GLU A 92 10.86 4.27 0.21
C GLU A 92 9.74 3.34 0.68
N VAL A 93 10.06 2.12 1.12
CA VAL A 93 9.09 1.21 1.76
C VAL A 93 8.52 1.84 3.03
N TRP A 94 9.37 2.44 3.85
CA TRP A 94 8.95 3.15 5.06
C TRP A 94 8.04 4.33 4.73
N GLU A 95 8.46 5.20 3.80
CA GLU A 95 7.67 6.36 3.38
C GLU A 95 6.30 5.96 2.85
N ALA A 96 6.25 4.94 1.99
CA ALA A 96 4.99 4.38 1.49
C ALA A 96 4.11 3.89 2.63
N ALA A 97 4.67 3.11 3.57
CA ALA A 97 3.94 2.56 4.70
C ALA A 97 3.42 3.60 5.70
N THR A 98 4.13 4.73 5.89
CA THR A 98 3.71 5.75 6.86
C THR A 98 2.92 6.90 6.26
N ASN A 99 3.05 7.16 4.95
CA ASN A 99 2.44 8.32 4.31
C ASN A 99 1.37 7.94 3.28
N ASP A 100 1.64 6.97 2.41
CA ASP A 100 0.75 6.64 1.29
C ASP A 100 -0.36 5.66 1.71
N THR A 101 -0.01 4.60 2.44
CA THR A 101 -0.99 3.58 2.84
C THR A 101 -2.07 4.10 3.80
N PRO A 102 -1.84 5.04 4.73
CA PRO A 102 -2.92 5.61 5.54
C PRO A 102 -3.91 6.44 4.71
N VAL A 103 -3.44 7.15 3.69
CA VAL A 103 -4.29 7.92 2.78
C VAL A 103 -5.15 6.97 1.94
N LEU A 104 -4.54 5.90 1.42
CA LEU A 104 -5.24 4.87 0.66
C LEU A 104 -6.28 4.14 1.52
N LYS A 105 -5.92 3.79 2.76
CA LYS A 105 -6.83 3.20 3.75
C LYS A 105 -8.06 4.06 3.96
N ALA A 106 -7.87 5.34 4.28
CA ALA A 106 -8.98 6.27 4.52
C ALA A 106 -9.90 6.42 3.29
N PHE A 107 -9.33 6.39 2.09
CA PHE A 107 -10.12 6.36 0.85
C PHE A 107 -10.94 5.07 0.74
N CYS A 108 -10.33 3.89 0.93
CA CYS A 108 -11.04 2.61 0.86
C CYS A 108 -12.18 2.54 1.89
N GLU A 109 -11.92 2.91 3.15
CA GLU A 109 -12.94 2.96 4.20
C GLU A 109 -14.10 3.89 3.84
N LYS A 110 -13.80 5.07 3.27
CA LYS A 110 -14.84 6.01 2.82
C LYS A 110 -15.63 5.48 1.63
N TYR A 111 -14.98 4.82 0.68
CA TYR A 111 -15.60 4.38 -0.58
C TYR A 111 -16.47 3.12 -0.39
N LEU A 112 -16.09 2.24 0.54
CA LEU A 112 -16.79 0.99 0.82
C LEU A 112 -17.96 1.11 1.82
N ASN A 113 -18.11 2.28 2.47
CA ASN A 113 -19.23 2.62 3.36
C ASN A 113 -20.37 3.32 2.60
#